data_AF-A0A091CEV6-F1
#
_entry.id   AF-A0A091CEV6-F1
#
_cell.length_a   1.000
_cell.length_b   1.000
_cell.length_c   1.000
_cell.angle_alpha   90.00
_cell.angle_beta   90.00
_cell.angle_gamma   90.00
#
_symmetry.space_group_name_H-M   'P 1'
#
loop_
_entity.id
_entity.type
_entity.pdbx_description
1 polymer ?
#
loop_
_entity_poly.entity_id
_entity_poly.type
_entity_poly.pdbx_seq_one_letter_code
_entity_poly.pdbx_strand_id
1 'polypeptide(L)'
;MGNEIIIGDRLRQARLDKNISIDELQQKTKIQKRYLEAIESGNFAALPGAYYVRTFIRQYAEAVGEKGDVLVDIYDGKDGIDSESRRAQPETVQGSRKALHEEKSRNKTTREHLPVVLLGFIAFMIVGVIAYAAWQDRNSDPVISRTTSSLQVENSVSTEQNQDQSSEQDSAESTETTSSSEEDQMEVSMEDSTQSQATIQVTNAEDPLELEVTGKNDRAWVGVSVNGNYTLQETLQPGQTENTTIPEGTENFVVTLGASANVDVTVNDQEVDFDDPNYELLRKDLNFEVTYQD
;
A
#
# COMPACT_ATOMS: atom_id res chain seq x y z
N MET A 1 27.73 -16.91 18.44
CA MET A 1 27.47 -16.31 17.12
C MET A 1 26.20 -16.82 16.45
N GLY A 2 25.85 -18.11 16.54
CA GLY A 2 24.60 -18.60 15.94
C GLY A 2 23.34 -18.07 16.65
N ASN A 3 23.34 -18.04 17.99
CA ASN A 3 22.16 -17.65 18.77
C ASN A 3 21.82 -16.16 18.62
N GLU A 4 22.82 -15.29 18.49
CA GLU A 4 22.65 -13.85 18.33
C GLU A 4 21.92 -13.51 17.02
N ILE A 5 22.27 -14.18 15.92
CA ILE A 5 21.59 -14.01 14.63
C ILE A 5 20.15 -14.51 14.72
N ILE A 6 19.92 -15.69 15.30
CA ILE A 6 18.57 -16.26 15.45
C ILE A 6 17.67 -15.35 16.29
N ILE A 7 18.20 -14.78 17.38
CA ILE A 7 17.46 -13.83 18.22
C ILE A 7 17.17 -12.54 17.44
N GLY A 8 18.17 -12.00 16.74
CA GLY A 8 18.02 -10.80 15.91
C GLY A 8 16.95 -10.96 14.83
N ASP A 9 17.01 -12.07 14.08
CA ASP A 9 16.05 -12.40 13.03
C ASP A 9 14.63 -12.56 13.59
N ARG A 10 14.48 -13.26 14.72
CA ARG A 10 13.17 -13.46 15.36
C ARG A 10 12.56 -12.15 15.85
N LEU A 11 13.36 -11.29 16.48
CA LEU A 11 12.91 -9.98 16.95
C LEU A 11 12.54 -9.07 15.77
N ARG A 12 13.35 -9.08 14.70
CA ARG A 12 13.07 -8.34 13.47
C ARG A 12 11.77 -8.80 12.82
N GLN A 13 11.55 -10.11 12.69
CA GLN A 13 10.30 -10.65 12.15
C GLN A 13 9.10 -10.23 12.99
N ALA A 14 9.17 -10.38 14.32
CA ALA A 14 8.10 -9.96 15.22
C ALA A 14 7.80 -8.45 15.12
N ARG A 15 8.82 -7.62 14.89
CA ARG A 15 8.65 -6.18 14.64
C ARG A 15 7.89 -5.93 13.34
N LEU A 16 8.31 -6.57 12.24
CA LEU A 16 7.70 -6.43 10.93
C LEU A 16 6.25 -6.94 10.93
N ASP A 17 5.97 -8.06 11.61
CA ASP A 17 4.63 -8.62 11.75
C ASP A 17 3.67 -7.67 12.49
N LYS A 18 4.21 -6.80 13.36
CA LYS A 18 3.45 -5.76 14.04
C LYS A 18 3.43 -4.42 13.31
N ASN A 19 4.05 -4.32 12.14
CA ASN A 19 4.21 -3.07 11.37
C ASN A 19 4.84 -1.93 12.20
N ILE A 20 5.72 -2.25 13.15
CA ILE A 20 6.40 -1.25 13.97
C ILE A 20 7.68 -0.81 13.25
N SER A 21 7.85 0.49 12.99
CA SER A 21 9.10 0.99 12.42
C SER A 21 10.23 0.95 13.46
N ILE A 22 11.49 0.95 13.02
CA ILE A 22 12.63 0.97 13.95
C ILE A 22 12.64 2.26 14.79
N ASP A 23 12.17 3.37 14.22
CA ASP A 23 12.06 4.66 14.88
C ASP A 23 10.94 4.66 15.93
N GLU A 24 9.81 4.04 15.63
CA GLU A 24 8.72 3.83 16.60
C GLU A 24 9.17 2.89 17.73
N LEU A 25 9.91 1.83 17.41
CA LEU A 25 10.47 0.92 18.41
C LEU A 25 11.44 1.63 19.36
N GLN A 26 12.29 2.53 18.83
CA GLN A 26 13.14 3.40 19.64
C GLN A 26 12.29 4.26 20.59
N GLN A 27 11.20 4.85 20.11
CA GLN A 27 10.33 5.67 20.96
C GLN A 27 9.65 4.88 22.07
N LYS A 28 9.22 3.63 21.81
CA LYS A 28 8.60 2.74 22.80
C LYS A 28 9.60 2.25 23.85
N THR A 29 10.78 1.80 23.42
CA THR A 29 11.78 1.15 24.28
C THR A 29 12.76 2.12 24.93
N LYS A 30 12.89 3.33 24.36
CA LYS A 30 13.94 4.32 24.69
C LYS A 30 15.37 3.85 24.42
N ILE A 31 15.53 2.77 23.66
CA ILE A 31 16.82 2.28 23.19
C ILE A 31 17.17 3.02 21.89
N GLN A 32 18.40 3.54 21.78
CA GLN A 32 18.84 4.21 20.55
C GLN A 32 18.78 3.25 19.35
N LYS A 33 18.32 3.77 18.20
CA LYS A 33 18.18 3.06 16.92
C LYS A 33 19.40 2.22 16.55
N ARG A 34 20.60 2.77 16.69
CA ARG A 34 21.86 2.05 16.41
C ARG A 34 21.99 0.71 17.15
N TYR A 35 21.46 0.62 18.36
CA TYR A 35 21.53 -0.61 19.17
C TYR A 35 20.42 -1.59 18.80
N LEU A 36 19.24 -1.09 18.40
CA LEU A 36 18.16 -1.93 17.89
C LEU A 36 18.57 -2.59 16.56
N GLU A 37 19.20 -1.84 15.66
CA GLU A 37 19.76 -2.34 14.40
C GLU A 37 20.91 -3.35 14.64
N ALA A 38 21.76 -3.09 15.64
CA ALA A 38 22.80 -4.04 16.05
C ALA A 38 22.20 -5.34 16.60
N ILE A 39 21.05 -5.28 17.28
CA ILE A 39 20.33 -6.48 17.73
C ILE A 39 19.74 -7.23 16.54
N GLU A 40 19.07 -6.54 15.61
CA GLU A 40 18.47 -7.18 14.42
C GLU A 40 19.51 -7.83 13.50
N SER A 41 20.73 -7.28 13.44
CA SER A 41 21.84 -7.84 12.67
C SER A 41 22.66 -8.90 13.42
N GLY A 42 22.28 -9.23 14.66
CA GLY A 42 23.04 -10.15 15.53
C GLY A 42 24.41 -9.62 15.98
N ASN A 43 24.72 -8.35 15.72
CA ASN A 43 25.98 -7.71 16.10
C ASN A 43 25.96 -7.22 17.56
N PHE A 44 25.87 -8.17 18.49
CA PHE A 44 25.74 -7.83 19.92
C PHE A 44 27.03 -7.22 20.51
N ALA A 45 28.16 -7.35 19.80
CA ALA A 45 29.43 -6.73 20.18
C ALA A 45 29.42 -5.20 20.09
N ALA A 46 28.52 -4.62 19.29
CA ALA A 46 28.35 -3.17 19.18
C ALA A 46 27.60 -2.54 20.38
N LEU A 47 27.03 -3.36 21.27
CA LEU A 47 26.31 -2.87 22.43
C LEU A 47 27.29 -2.49 23.57
N PRO A 48 26.91 -1.59 24.50
CA PRO A 48 27.79 -1.06 25.56
C PRO A 48 28.24 -2.08 26.62
N GLY A 49 28.02 -3.38 26.41
CA GLY A 49 28.38 -4.46 27.31
C GLY A 49 27.30 -5.54 27.39
N ALA A 50 27.70 -6.75 27.80
CA ALA A 50 26.84 -7.93 27.85
C ALA A 50 25.61 -7.79 28.79
N TYR A 51 25.67 -6.91 29.79
CA TYR A 51 24.55 -6.61 30.66
C TYR A 51 23.41 -5.88 29.91
N TYR A 52 23.77 -4.94 29.03
CA TYR A 52 22.81 -4.19 28.23
C TYR A 52 22.16 -5.05 27.16
N VAL A 53 22.90 -6.01 26.59
CA VAL A 53 22.36 -6.97 25.60
C VAL A 53 21.09 -7.65 26.13
N ARG A 54 21.16 -8.24 27.34
CA ARG A 54 20.03 -8.94 27.95
C ARG A 54 18.83 -8.02 28.20
N THR A 55 19.11 -6.81 28.66
CA THR A 55 18.08 -5.82 28.98
C THR A 55 17.40 -5.34 27.71
N PHE A 56 18.16 -5.09 26.64
CA PHE A 56 17.64 -4.64 25.36
C PHE A 56 16.89 -5.74 24.62
N ILE A 57 17.35 -7.00 24.67
CA ILE A 57 16.58 -8.15 24.16
C ILE A 57 15.21 -8.22 24.85
N ARG A 58 15.16 -8.09 26.18
CA ARG A 58 13.89 -8.14 26.92
C ARG A 58 12.97 -6.98 26.54
N GLN A 59 13.48 -5.75 26.52
CA GLN A 59 12.69 -4.56 26.17
C GLN A 59 12.19 -4.59 24.73
N TYR A 60 13.03 -5.03 23.79
CA TYR A 60 12.62 -5.23 22.39
C TYR A 60 11.50 -6.26 22.35
N ALA A 61 11.73 -7.47 22.91
CA ALA A 61 10.77 -8.56 22.88
C ALA A 61 9.41 -8.13 23.46
N GLU A 62 9.40 -7.43 24.59
CA GLU A 62 8.17 -6.92 25.21
C GLU A 62 7.42 -5.94 24.29
N ALA A 63 8.13 -5.03 23.63
CA ALA A 63 7.53 -4.08 22.69
C ALA A 63 6.91 -4.77 21.46
N VAL A 64 7.47 -5.90 21.02
CA VAL A 64 6.93 -6.68 19.89
C VAL A 64 6.05 -7.86 20.32
N GLY A 65 5.81 -8.05 21.62
CA GLY A 65 4.95 -9.13 22.14
C GLY A 65 5.57 -10.52 22.14
N GLU A 66 6.90 -10.61 22.08
CA GLU A 66 7.68 -11.84 22.25
C GLU A 66 8.04 -12.07 23.71
N LYS A 67 8.41 -13.31 24.05
CA LYS A 67 8.83 -13.68 25.41
C LYS A 67 10.31 -13.36 25.62
N GLY A 68 10.59 -12.17 26.16
CA GLY A 68 11.96 -11.68 26.37
C GLY A 68 12.84 -12.61 27.21
N ASP A 69 12.31 -13.24 28.25
CA ASP A 69 13.10 -14.12 29.11
C ASP A 69 13.61 -15.38 28.37
N VAL A 70 12.79 -15.95 27.49
CA VAL A 70 13.18 -17.10 26.64
C VAL A 70 14.32 -16.71 25.70
N LEU A 71 14.25 -15.53 25.10
CA LEU A 71 15.31 -15.05 24.20
C LEU A 71 16.61 -14.76 24.94
N VAL A 72 16.51 -14.28 26.19
CA VAL A 72 17.68 -14.08 27.06
C VAL A 72 18.29 -15.42 27.49
N ASP A 73 17.48 -16.45 27.75
CA ASP A 73 18.00 -17.78 28.10
C ASP A 73 18.68 -18.47 26.90
N ILE A 74 18.17 -18.27 25.68
CA ILE A 74 18.83 -18.68 24.42
C ILE A 74 20.15 -17.93 24.24
N TYR A 75 20.18 -16.62 24.55
CA TYR A 75 21.42 -15.83 24.51
C TYR A 75 22.45 -16.33 25.53
N ASP A 76 21.99 -16.71 26.73
CA ASP A 76 22.84 -17.23 27.79
C ASP A 76 23.32 -18.66 27.55
N GLY A 77 22.79 -19.34 26.52
CA GLY A 77 23.07 -20.73 26.23
C GLY A 77 22.54 -21.68 27.30
N LYS A 78 21.55 -21.26 28.09
CA LYS A 78 20.90 -22.11 29.11
C LYS A 78 19.87 -23.04 28.47
N ASP A 79 19.23 -22.59 27.40
CA ASP A 79 18.39 -23.41 26.54
C ASP A 79 19.10 -23.62 25.20
N GLY A 80 19.33 -24.90 24.84
CA GLY A 80 19.73 -25.28 23.49
C GLY A 80 18.60 -25.00 22.50
N ILE A 81 18.95 -24.81 21.23
CA ILE A 81 17.97 -24.67 20.15
C ILE A 81 17.18 -25.99 20.05
N ASP A 82 16.07 -26.08 20.79
CA ASP A 82 14.97 -26.95 20.39
C ASP A 82 14.34 -26.29 19.17
N SER A 83 14.95 -26.55 18.01
CA SER A 83 14.37 -26.34 16.70
C SER A 83 13.20 -27.30 16.52
N GLU A 84 12.14 -27.13 17.31
CA GLU A 84 10.80 -27.64 17.07
C GLU A 84 10.04 -26.65 16.16
N SER A 85 10.69 -26.29 15.04
CA SER A 85 9.92 -26.16 13.81
C SER A 85 9.55 -27.59 13.44
N ARG A 86 8.30 -27.95 13.71
CA ARG A 86 7.69 -29.19 13.25
C ARG A 86 7.83 -29.27 11.74
N ARG A 87 8.94 -29.87 11.27
CA ARG A 87 8.92 -30.60 10.01
C ARG A 87 8.01 -31.79 10.28
N ALA A 88 6.85 -31.82 9.62
CA ALA A 88 5.99 -32.99 9.60
C ALA A 88 6.81 -34.19 9.10
N GLN A 89 7.35 -34.97 10.03
CA GLN A 89 7.78 -36.32 9.76
C GLN A 89 6.50 -37.15 9.69
N PRO A 90 6.27 -37.94 8.63
CA PRO A 90 5.14 -38.86 8.63
C PRO A 90 5.37 -39.86 9.77
N GLU A 91 4.42 -39.91 10.71
CA GLU A 91 4.38 -40.94 11.75
C GLU A 91 4.39 -42.31 11.06
N THR A 92 5.48 -43.04 11.21
CA THR A 92 5.47 -44.49 11.01
C THR A 92 4.71 -45.09 12.19
N VAL A 93 3.45 -45.42 11.90
CA VAL A 93 2.56 -46.15 12.79
C VAL A 93 3.18 -47.50 13.11
N GLN A 94 3.67 -47.68 14.33
CA GLN A 94 3.86 -49.00 14.91
C GLN A 94 3.53 -48.95 16.40
N GLY A 95 2.32 -49.42 16.69
CA GLY A 95 1.70 -49.30 17.99
C GLY A 95 2.35 -50.16 19.07
N SER A 96 2.03 -49.81 20.30
CA SER A 96 1.81 -50.82 21.33
C SER A 96 0.73 -50.31 22.28
N ARG A 97 -0.30 -51.14 22.43
CA ARG A 97 -1.51 -50.90 23.21
C ARG A 97 -1.18 -51.09 24.68
N LYS A 98 -1.42 -50.09 25.54
CA LYS A 98 -2.10 -50.16 26.85
C LYS A 98 -1.63 -49.10 27.84
N ALA A 99 -2.62 -48.62 28.61
CA ALA A 99 -2.56 -47.83 29.84
C ALA A 99 -2.31 -46.33 29.62
N LEU A 100 -3.14 -45.39 30.05
CA LEU A 100 -4.18 -45.38 31.08
C LEU A 100 -5.37 -44.49 30.66
N HIS A 101 -6.58 -44.92 31.01
CA HIS A 101 -7.73 -44.04 31.14
C HIS A 101 -7.68 -43.41 32.54
N GLU A 102 -7.79 -42.08 32.64
CA GLU A 102 -8.62 -41.45 33.68
C GLU A 102 -9.09 -40.04 33.27
N GLU A 103 -10.40 -39.95 33.07
CA GLU A 103 -11.33 -38.81 33.19
C GLU A 103 -10.84 -37.34 33.06
N LYS A 104 -11.36 -36.67 32.02
CA LYS A 104 -12.40 -35.65 32.23
C LYS A 104 -13.19 -35.40 30.94
N SER A 105 -14.47 -35.78 30.98
CA SER A 105 -15.48 -35.37 29.99
C SER A 105 -15.55 -33.85 29.91
N ARG A 106 -15.12 -33.28 28.79
CA ARG A 106 -15.45 -31.91 28.38
C ARG A 106 -15.97 -32.00 26.96
N ASN A 107 -17.30 -32.09 26.85
CA ASN A 107 -18.02 -32.05 25.58
C ASN A 107 -17.58 -30.80 24.79
N LYS A 108 -16.75 -31.00 23.76
CA LYS A 108 -16.16 -29.93 22.94
C LYS A 108 -16.21 -30.27 21.44
N THR A 109 -17.18 -31.07 20.99
CA THR A 109 -17.30 -31.48 19.58
C THR A 109 -18.36 -30.71 18.79
N THR A 110 -19.01 -29.69 19.38
CA THR A 110 -19.99 -28.84 18.65
C THR A 110 -19.58 -27.37 18.52
N ARG A 111 -18.44 -26.96 19.11
CA ARG A 111 -17.93 -25.58 19.01
C ARG A 111 -16.93 -25.35 17.86
N GLU A 112 -16.42 -26.41 17.26
CA GLU A 112 -15.41 -26.32 16.18
C GLU A 112 -16.06 -26.08 14.81
N HIS A 113 -17.30 -26.51 14.62
CA HIS A 113 -18.09 -26.19 13.42
C HIS A 113 -18.89 -24.90 13.52
N LEU A 114 -18.92 -24.27 14.70
CA LEU A 114 -19.64 -23.00 14.93
C LEU A 114 -19.20 -21.87 13.98
N PRO A 115 -17.90 -21.60 13.76
CA PRO A 115 -17.49 -20.57 12.80
C PRO A 115 -17.84 -20.95 11.35
N VAL A 116 -17.81 -22.24 11.00
CA VAL A 116 -18.13 -22.73 9.64
C VAL A 116 -19.64 -22.63 9.36
N VAL A 117 -20.48 -22.99 10.32
CA VAL A 117 -21.94 -22.84 10.20
C VAL A 117 -22.32 -21.36 10.16
N LEU A 118 -21.65 -20.49 10.93
CA LEU A 118 -21.85 -19.04 10.90
C LEU A 118 -21.44 -18.43 9.56
N LEU A 119 -20.32 -18.86 8.98
CA LEU A 119 -19.88 -18.46 7.63
C LEU A 119 -20.89 -18.90 6.56
N GLY A 120 -21.38 -20.14 6.65
CA GLY A 120 -22.41 -20.66 5.75
C GLY A 120 -23.74 -19.89 5.86
N PHE A 121 -24.13 -19.51 7.07
CA PHE A 121 -25.32 -18.71 7.30
C PHE A 121 -25.19 -17.29 6.74
N ILE A 122 -24.02 -16.66 6.90
CA ILE A 122 -23.71 -15.35 6.32
C ILE A 122 -23.75 -15.42 4.79
N ALA A 123 -23.12 -16.44 4.19
CA ALA A 123 -23.14 -16.64 2.75
C ALA A 123 -24.58 -16.84 2.23
N PHE A 124 -25.40 -17.63 2.92
CA PHE A 124 -26.82 -17.80 2.58
C PHE A 124 -27.61 -16.50 2.71
N MET A 125 -27.32 -15.69 3.74
CA MET A 125 -27.99 -14.40 3.96
C MET A 125 -27.64 -13.40 2.85
N ILE A 126 -26.36 -13.32 2.45
CA ILE A 126 -25.89 -12.49 1.32
C ILE A 126 -26.58 -12.91 0.02
N VAL A 127 -26.59 -14.21 -0.29
CA VAL A 127 -27.28 -14.74 -1.48
C VAL A 127 -28.78 -14.44 -1.44
N GLY A 128 -29.41 -14.55 -0.26
CA GLY A 128 -30.81 -14.19 -0.05
C GLY A 128 -31.10 -12.71 -0.27
N VAL A 129 -30.24 -11.81 0.21
CA VAL A 129 -30.37 -10.36 0.00
C VAL A 129 -30.19 -10.00 -1.48
N ILE A 130 -29.21 -10.59 -2.16
CA ILE A 130 -29.00 -10.39 -3.61
C ILE A 130 -30.21 -10.89 -4.39
N ALA A 131 -30.74 -12.08 -4.06
CA ALA A 131 -31.93 -12.62 -4.70
C ALA A 131 -33.18 -11.77 -4.43
N TYR A 132 -33.32 -11.24 -3.21
CA TYR A 132 -34.40 -10.33 -2.84
C TYR A 132 -34.32 -9.00 -3.58
N ALA A 133 -33.12 -8.38 -3.64
CA ALA A 133 -32.88 -7.14 -4.38
C ALA A 133 -33.13 -7.33 -5.88
N ALA A 134 -32.66 -8.43 -6.47
CA ALA A 134 -32.92 -8.77 -7.87
C ALA A 134 -34.41 -9.03 -8.16
N TRP A 135 -35.18 -9.48 -7.15
CA TRP A 135 -36.62 -9.63 -7.28
C TRP A 135 -37.36 -8.30 -7.16
N GLN A 136 -36.87 -7.39 -6.32
CA GLN A 136 -37.40 -6.03 -6.16
C GLN A 136 -37.14 -5.16 -7.40
N ASP A 137 -35.99 -5.30 -8.04
CA ASP A 137 -35.67 -4.62 -9.31
C ASP A 137 -36.55 -5.12 -10.47
N ARG A 138 -36.91 -6.41 -10.48
CA ARG A 138 -37.86 -6.95 -11.47
C ARG A 138 -39.30 -6.45 -11.29
N ASN A 139 -39.61 -5.82 -10.16
CA ASN A 139 -40.94 -5.31 -9.83
C ASN A 139 -41.01 -3.78 -9.84
N SER A 140 -39.94 -3.10 -10.30
CA SER A 140 -39.88 -1.65 -10.47
C SER A 140 -40.06 -1.32 -11.96
N ASP A 141 -41.15 -0.63 -12.30
CA ASP A 141 -41.42 -0.19 -13.67
C ASP A 141 -40.33 0.79 -14.16
N PRO A 142 -39.84 0.68 -15.41
CA PRO A 142 -38.87 1.62 -15.95
C PRO A 142 -39.53 3.00 -16.17
N VAL A 143 -39.09 3.99 -15.39
CA VAL A 143 -39.46 5.40 -15.56
C VAL A 143 -38.65 5.99 -16.72
N ILE A 144 -39.05 5.68 -17.95
CA ILE A 144 -38.67 6.47 -19.14
C ILE A 144 -39.87 7.31 -19.55
N SER A 145 -39.95 8.52 -19.01
CA SER A 145 -40.77 9.59 -19.60
C SER A 145 -40.05 10.13 -20.83
N ARG A 146 -40.42 9.62 -22.01
CA ARG A 146 -40.15 10.31 -23.28
C ARG A 146 -41.04 11.55 -23.35
N THR A 147 -40.51 12.70 -22.96
CA THR A 147 -41.11 13.99 -23.31
C THR A 147 -40.67 14.34 -24.72
N THR A 148 -41.54 14.08 -25.68
CA THR A 148 -41.50 14.71 -27.00
C THR A 148 -41.89 16.18 -26.83
N SER A 149 -40.96 17.11 -27.09
CA SER A 149 -41.32 18.47 -27.48
C SER A 149 -40.36 18.96 -28.55
N SER A 150 -40.94 19.10 -29.72
CA SER A 150 -40.41 19.69 -30.95
C SER A 150 -40.02 21.16 -30.78
N LEU A 151 -38.85 21.55 -31.26
CA LEU A 151 -38.61 22.86 -31.85
C LEU A 151 -37.70 22.69 -33.07
N GLN A 152 -38.25 23.01 -34.24
CA GLN A 152 -37.56 23.16 -35.50
C GLN A 152 -36.78 24.49 -35.49
N VAL A 153 -35.53 24.50 -35.96
CA VAL A 153 -34.99 25.61 -36.76
C VAL A 153 -34.25 24.99 -37.93
N GLU A 154 -34.72 25.37 -39.11
CA GLU A 154 -34.31 24.93 -40.42
C GLU A 154 -33.22 25.85 -40.96
N ASN A 155 -32.55 25.35 -42.00
CA ASN A 155 -31.67 26.04 -42.96
C ASN A 155 -30.17 26.08 -42.57
N SER A 156 -29.21 25.82 -43.46
CA SER A 156 -29.10 25.10 -44.74
C SER A 156 -27.62 25.20 -45.10
N VAL A 157 -26.98 24.13 -45.58
CA VAL A 157 -26.22 24.10 -46.85
C VAL A 157 -25.37 22.84 -46.92
N SER A 158 -25.46 22.24 -48.10
CA SER A 158 -24.93 21.01 -48.63
C SER A 158 -23.39 20.90 -48.69
N THR A 159 -22.92 19.64 -48.81
CA THR A 159 -22.15 19.11 -49.97
C THR A 159 -20.92 18.25 -49.62
N GLU A 160 -20.99 16.98 -50.06
CA GLU A 160 -19.96 16.04 -50.60
C GLU A 160 -18.69 15.74 -49.76
N GLN A 161 -18.41 14.48 -49.38
CA GLN A 161 -17.84 13.35 -50.17
C GLN A 161 -16.49 13.63 -50.87
N ASN A 162 -15.42 13.00 -50.36
CA ASN A 162 -14.38 12.18 -51.05
C ASN A 162 -13.26 11.89 -50.02
N GLN A 163 -12.95 10.64 -49.64
CA GLN A 163 -12.13 9.62 -50.33
C GLN A 163 -10.79 10.13 -50.88
N ASP A 164 -9.69 9.77 -50.22
CA ASP A 164 -8.64 8.84 -50.71
C ASP A 164 -7.55 8.65 -49.62
N GLN A 165 -7.20 7.41 -49.26
CA GLN A 165 -5.92 6.69 -49.52
C GLN A 165 -4.65 7.45 -49.07
N SER A 166 -3.57 6.87 -48.54
CA SER A 166 -3.11 5.54 -48.10
C SER A 166 -1.63 5.73 -47.68
N SER A 167 -1.16 4.92 -46.71
CA SER A 167 0.20 4.35 -46.55
C SER A 167 1.45 5.17 -46.13
N GLU A 168 2.16 4.54 -45.17
CA GLU A 168 3.63 4.48 -44.92
C GLU A 168 4.28 5.68 -44.20
N GLN A 169 4.67 5.57 -42.92
CA GLN A 169 5.86 4.88 -42.34
C GLN A 169 7.20 5.45 -42.86
N ASP A 170 7.88 6.30 -42.08
CA ASP A 170 9.09 5.96 -41.29
C ASP A 170 9.80 7.23 -40.73
N SER A 171 10.29 7.08 -39.49
CA SER A 171 11.44 7.67 -38.80
C SER A 171 11.92 9.12 -38.98
N ALA A 172 11.93 9.77 -37.82
CA ALA A 172 13.09 10.35 -37.12
C ALA A 172 13.52 11.81 -37.36
N GLU A 173 13.74 12.42 -36.20
CA GLU A 173 14.81 13.37 -35.85
C GLU A 173 14.40 14.84 -35.68
N SER A 174 14.37 15.19 -34.39
CA SER A 174 14.84 16.41 -33.75
C SER A 174 14.98 17.68 -34.59
N THR A 175 14.28 18.72 -34.15
CA THR A 175 14.86 20.06 -34.18
C THR A 175 14.37 20.85 -32.98
N GLU A 176 15.32 21.13 -32.09
CA GLU A 176 15.19 22.11 -31.01
C GLU A 176 14.85 23.51 -31.55
N THR A 177 14.38 24.32 -30.60
CA THR A 177 14.39 25.78 -30.61
C THR A 177 13.20 26.45 -31.26
N THR A 178 12.17 26.68 -30.45
CA THR A 178 11.51 27.99 -30.45
C THR A 178 11.54 28.54 -29.03
N SER A 179 12.49 29.46 -28.83
CA SER A 179 12.47 30.42 -27.73
C SER A 179 11.21 31.27 -27.90
N SER A 180 10.25 31.11 -26.99
CA SER A 180 9.19 32.08 -26.76
C SER A 180 9.07 32.29 -25.25
N SER A 181 9.57 33.44 -24.82
CA SER A 181 9.29 34.13 -23.57
C SER A 181 7.83 33.94 -23.13
N GLU A 182 7.58 33.06 -22.17
CA GLU A 182 6.43 33.12 -21.28
C GLU A 182 6.97 33.22 -19.85
N GLU A 183 6.54 34.29 -19.19
CA GLU A 183 6.89 34.66 -17.84
C GLU A 183 6.48 33.55 -16.87
N ASP A 184 7.39 33.18 -15.97
CA ASP A 184 7.25 32.52 -14.67
C ASP A 184 5.85 31.94 -14.37
N GLN A 185 5.40 30.97 -15.16
CA GLN A 185 4.23 30.15 -14.85
C GLN A 185 4.70 28.77 -14.40
N MET A 186 4.07 28.25 -13.35
CA MET A 186 4.33 26.91 -12.85
C MET A 186 4.14 25.90 -14.00
N GLU A 187 5.00 24.90 -14.10
CA GLU A 187 4.89 23.85 -15.11
C GLU A 187 5.10 22.48 -14.45
N VAL A 188 4.23 21.52 -14.79
CA VAL A 188 4.33 20.13 -14.36
C VAL A 188 4.59 19.25 -15.57
N SER A 189 5.66 18.44 -15.51
CA SER A 189 6.02 17.51 -16.58
C SER A 189 6.51 16.18 -16.03
N MET A 190 6.35 15.12 -16.82
CA MET A 190 6.90 13.80 -16.53
C MET A 190 8.23 13.63 -17.26
N GLU A 191 9.32 13.35 -16.54
CA GLU A 191 10.64 13.17 -17.14
C GLU A 191 10.90 11.70 -17.51
N ASP A 192 10.65 10.81 -16.57
CA ASP A 192 10.92 9.38 -16.70
C ASP A 192 9.75 8.55 -16.18
N SER A 193 9.57 7.38 -16.78
CA SER A 193 8.49 6.46 -16.48
C SER A 193 8.98 5.02 -16.50
N THR A 194 8.47 4.25 -15.54
CA THR A 194 8.62 2.79 -15.48
C THR A 194 7.27 2.17 -15.13
N GLN A 195 7.20 0.84 -15.16
CA GLN A 195 5.98 0.12 -14.80
C GLN A 195 5.46 0.44 -13.38
N SER A 196 6.33 0.80 -12.44
CA SER A 196 5.96 1.02 -11.04
C SER A 196 6.25 2.42 -10.51
N GLN A 197 6.96 3.26 -11.26
CA GLN A 197 7.39 4.59 -10.81
C GLN A 197 7.39 5.59 -11.95
N ALA A 198 7.16 6.86 -11.64
CA ALA A 198 7.37 8.00 -12.55
C ALA A 198 8.09 9.12 -11.81
N THR A 199 8.91 9.88 -12.53
CA THR A 199 9.50 11.13 -12.02
C THR A 199 8.72 12.29 -12.61
N ILE A 200 8.19 13.15 -11.73
CA ILE A 200 7.41 14.33 -12.06
C ILE A 200 8.23 15.56 -11.66
N GLN A 201 8.53 16.42 -12.62
CA GLN A 201 9.17 17.70 -12.36
C GLN A 201 8.10 18.79 -12.25
N VAL A 202 8.20 19.60 -11.20
CA VAL A 202 7.38 20.79 -10.98
C VAL A 202 8.31 21.98 -10.94
N THR A 203 8.29 22.82 -11.97
CA THR A 203 9.13 24.02 -12.04
C THR A 203 8.32 25.26 -11.71
N ASN A 204 9.01 26.26 -11.18
CA ASN A 204 8.44 27.57 -10.87
C ASN A 204 7.19 27.46 -9.96
N ALA A 205 7.28 26.58 -8.95
CA ALA A 205 6.20 26.27 -8.02
C ALA A 205 5.94 27.40 -7.00
N GLU A 206 4.66 27.65 -6.71
CA GLU A 206 4.24 28.59 -5.67
C GLU A 206 4.18 27.90 -4.29
N ASP A 207 4.64 28.58 -3.24
CA ASP A 207 4.52 28.14 -1.85
C ASP A 207 3.24 28.69 -1.18
N PRO A 208 2.48 27.88 -0.42
CA PRO A 208 2.66 26.44 -0.22
C PRO A 208 2.10 25.61 -1.38
N LEU A 209 2.72 24.45 -1.63
CA LEU A 209 2.26 23.52 -2.67
C LEU A 209 1.04 22.73 -2.18
N GLU A 210 -0.09 22.88 -2.87
CA GLU A 210 -1.32 22.12 -2.62
C GLU A 210 -1.44 20.96 -3.61
N LEU A 211 -1.58 19.76 -3.05
CA LEU A 211 -1.80 18.53 -3.81
C LEU A 211 -3.25 18.10 -3.62
N GLU A 212 -3.94 17.86 -4.73
CA GLU A 212 -5.28 17.31 -4.75
C GLU A 212 -5.29 15.96 -5.47
N VAL A 213 -5.99 14.99 -4.89
CA VAL A 213 -6.11 13.63 -5.43
C VAL A 213 -7.58 13.26 -5.53
N THR A 214 -8.00 12.83 -6.73
CA THR A 214 -9.41 12.53 -7.02
C THR A 214 -9.56 11.08 -7.48
N GLY A 215 -10.47 10.34 -6.84
CA GLY A 215 -10.83 8.99 -7.25
C GLY A 215 -11.72 8.99 -8.50
N LYS A 216 -11.43 8.14 -9.48
CA LYS A 216 -12.19 7.99 -10.73
C LYS A 216 -13.24 6.86 -10.65
N ASN A 217 -12.89 5.68 -11.19
CA ASN A 217 -13.85 4.63 -11.54
C ASN A 217 -14.04 3.55 -10.46
N ASP A 218 -13.01 3.27 -9.66
CA ASP A 218 -13.05 2.30 -8.56
C ASP A 218 -12.19 2.82 -7.40
N ARG A 219 -12.21 2.12 -6.27
CA ARG A 219 -11.39 2.45 -5.10
C ARG A 219 -9.91 2.41 -5.41
N ALA A 220 -9.17 3.38 -4.90
CA ALA A 220 -7.72 3.43 -5.02
C ALA A 220 -7.09 3.92 -3.72
N TRP A 221 -6.10 3.18 -3.23
CA TRP A 221 -5.29 3.65 -2.12
C TRP A 221 -4.35 4.75 -2.60
N VAL A 222 -4.29 5.85 -1.87
CA VAL A 222 -3.39 6.98 -2.13
C VAL A 222 -2.62 7.30 -0.86
N GLY A 223 -1.31 7.46 -1.01
CA GLY A 223 -0.43 7.87 0.06
C GLY A 223 0.52 8.96 -0.42
N VAL A 224 0.53 10.10 0.27
CA VAL A 224 1.41 11.23 0.00
C VAL A 224 2.42 11.29 1.12
N SER A 225 3.71 11.14 0.81
CA SER A 225 4.77 11.09 1.80
C SER A 225 5.87 12.11 1.53
N VAL A 226 6.24 12.84 2.58
CA VAL A 226 7.32 13.84 2.58
C VAL A 226 8.39 13.35 3.55
N ASN A 227 9.61 13.16 3.07
CA ASN A 227 10.72 12.62 3.87
C ASN A 227 10.37 11.30 4.62
N GLY A 228 9.54 10.45 4.00
CA GLY A 228 9.08 9.18 4.57
C GLY A 228 7.96 9.28 5.61
N ASN A 229 7.43 10.48 5.91
CA ASN A 229 6.25 10.67 6.74
C ASN A 229 5.03 10.93 5.85
N TYR A 230 3.92 10.23 6.09
CA TYR A 230 2.68 10.45 5.33
C TYR A 230 1.96 11.72 5.77
N THR A 231 1.71 12.62 4.82
CA THR A 231 0.82 13.78 5.00
C THR A 231 -0.63 13.41 4.69
N LEU A 232 -0.84 12.49 3.73
CA LEU A 232 -2.13 11.89 3.40
C LEU A 232 -1.97 10.38 3.24
N GLN A 233 -2.92 9.60 3.77
CA GLN A 233 -2.97 8.15 3.60
C GLN A 233 -4.42 7.66 3.70
N GLU A 234 -5.07 7.43 2.56
CA GLU A 234 -6.46 6.99 2.52
C GLU A 234 -6.75 6.10 1.31
N THR A 235 -7.88 5.40 1.34
CA THR A 235 -8.44 4.77 0.13
C THR A 235 -9.57 5.64 -0.39
N LEU A 236 -9.35 6.29 -1.53
CA LEU A 236 -10.34 7.12 -2.19
C LEU A 236 -11.45 6.25 -2.79
N GLN A 237 -12.69 6.73 -2.66
CA GLN A 237 -13.85 6.21 -3.38
C GLN A 237 -14.01 6.92 -4.74
N PRO A 238 -14.76 6.33 -5.70
CA PRO A 238 -15.13 7.01 -6.94
C PRO A 238 -15.78 8.38 -6.69
N GLY A 239 -15.22 9.43 -7.26
CA GLY A 239 -15.65 10.83 -7.10
C GLY A 239 -15.27 11.48 -5.77
N GLN A 240 -14.50 10.82 -4.89
CA GLN A 240 -13.96 11.42 -3.68
C GLN A 240 -12.68 12.19 -4.02
N THR A 241 -12.60 13.43 -3.55
CA THR A 241 -11.44 14.31 -3.69
C THR A 241 -10.88 14.60 -2.30
N GLU A 242 -9.57 14.44 -2.14
CA GLU A 242 -8.85 14.76 -0.91
C GLU A 242 -7.67 15.68 -1.21
N ASN A 243 -7.47 16.66 -0.35
CA ASN A 243 -6.45 17.71 -0.54
C ASN A 243 -5.45 17.65 0.60
N THR A 244 -4.19 17.91 0.29
CA THR A 244 -3.11 17.98 1.28
C THR A 244 -2.12 19.08 0.91
N THR A 245 -1.69 19.83 1.91
CA THR A 245 -0.64 20.84 1.74
C THR A 245 0.72 20.19 1.99
N ILE A 246 1.65 20.38 1.06
CA ILE A 246 3.04 19.95 1.24
C ILE A 246 3.77 21.00 2.09
N PRO A 247 4.62 20.60 3.06
CA PRO A 247 5.38 21.56 3.87
C PRO A 247 6.23 22.51 3.01
N GLU A 248 6.28 23.79 3.38
CA GLU A 248 7.07 24.82 2.69
C GLU A 248 8.53 24.39 2.50
N GLY A 249 9.10 24.66 1.31
CA GLY A 249 10.47 24.32 0.96
C GLY A 249 10.74 22.82 0.76
N THR A 250 9.70 22.01 0.50
CA THR A 250 9.86 20.59 0.16
C THR A 250 10.26 20.44 -1.30
N GLU A 251 11.54 20.20 -1.54
CA GLU A 251 12.06 19.96 -2.90
C GLU A 251 11.69 18.58 -3.45
N ASN A 252 11.42 17.59 -2.57
CA ASN A 252 11.18 16.21 -2.99
C ASN A 252 10.10 15.53 -2.14
N PHE A 253 9.12 14.89 -2.79
CA PHE A 253 8.11 14.08 -2.13
C PHE A 253 7.60 12.93 -3.03
N VAL A 254 6.90 11.97 -2.45
CA VAL A 254 6.41 10.79 -3.18
C VAL A 254 4.90 10.63 -2.99
N VAL A 255 4.19 10.48 -4.09
CA VAL A 255 2.77 10.11 -4.13
C VAL A 255 2.65 8.66 -4.61
N THR A 256 2.32 7.75 -3.71
CA THR A 256 2.05 6.35 -4.06
C THR A 256 0.58 6.15 -4.39
N LEU A 257 0.33 5.64 -5.59
CA LEU A 257 -0.99 5.27 -6.09
C LEU A 257 -1.11 3.75 -6.16
N GLY A 258 -2.01 3.16 -5.37
CA GLY A 258 -2.24 1.73 -5.33
C GLY A 258 -2.93 1.17 -6.59
N ALA A 259 -3.75 2.00 -7.24
CA ALA A 259 -4.41 1.71 -8.51
C ALA A 259 -4.47 3.02 -9.33
N SER A 260 -3.37 3.36 -9.98
CA SER A 260 -3.16 4.65 -10.66
C SER A 260 -4.16 4.91 -11.80
N ALA A 261 -4.71 3.86 -12.44
CA ALA A 261 -5.78 4.00 -13.42
C ALA A 261 -7.05 4.68 -12.86
N ASN A 262 -7.22 4.64 -11.53
CA ASN A 262 -8.42 5.11 -10.84
C ASN A 262 -8.17 6.39 -10.02
N VAL A 263 -7.05 7.08 -10.22
CA VAL A 263 -6.73 8.32 -9.52
C VAL A 263 -6.31 9.37 -10.53
N ASP A 264 -6.77 10.61 -10.33
CA ASP A 264 -6.21 11.81 -10.92
C ASP A 264 -5.45 12.58 -9.83
N VAL A 265 -4.35 13.21 -10.21
CA VAL A 265 -3.50 13.98 -9.31
C VAL A 265 -3.33 15.37 -9.89
N THR A 266 -3.54 16.39 -9.08
CA THR A 266 -3.33 17.80 -9.44
C THR A 266 -2.44 18.48 -8.41
N VAL A 267 -1.59 19.40 -8.86
CA VAL A 267 -0.70 20.21 -8.02
C VAL A 267 -0.99 21.68 -8.34
N ASN A 268 -1.42 22.49 -7.37
CA ASN A 268 -1.85 23.89 -7.57
C ASN A 268 -2.72 24.06 -8.84
N ASP A 269 -3.78 23.26 -8.95
CA ASP A 269 -4.70 23.22 -10.10
C ASP A 269 -4.10 22.75 -11.45
N GLN A 270 -2.83 22.33 -11.49
CA GLN A 270 -2.20 21.74 -12.67
C GLN A 270 -2.28 20.22 -12.64
N GLU A 271 -2.81 19.63 -13.72
CA GLU A 271 -2.94 18.18 -13.87
C GLU A 271 -1.57 17.51 -14.03
N VAL A 272 -1.35 16.45 -13.26
CA VAL A 272 -0.15 15.63 -13.35
C VAL A 272 -0.41 14.47 -14.31
N ASP A 273 0.03 14.60 -15.56
CA ASP A 273 -0.01 13.48 -16.50
C ASP A 273 1.13 12.49 -16.18
N PHE A 274 0.74 11.28 -15.79
CA PHE A 274 1.65 10.17 -15.51
C PHE A 274 1.33 8.93 -16.35
N ASP A 275 0.44 9.06 -17.34
CA ASP A 275 0.11 7.97 -18.25
C ASP A 275 1.22 7.77 -19.27
N ASP A 276 1.68 6.53 -19.39
CA ASP A 276 2.70 6.15 -20.36
C ASP A 276 2.15 4.96 -21.14
N PRO A 277 1.94 5.09 -22.46
CA PRO A 277 1.34 4.03 -23.26
C PRO A 277 2.14 2.72 -23.26
N ASN A 278 3.41 2.74 -22.83
CA ASN A 278 4.24 1.55 -22.71
C ASN A 278 3.98 0.75 -21.42
N TYR A 279 3.31 1.34 -20.42
CA TYR A 279 3.13 0.74 -19.09
C TYR A 279 1.67 0.78 -18.64
N GLU A 280 1.16 -0.35 -18.17
CA GLU A 280 -0.19 -0.41 -17.63
C GLU A 280 -0.31 0.41 -16.33
N LEU A 281 -1.43 1.11 -16.17
CA LEU A 281 -1.75 1.90 -14.98
C LEU A 281 -2.16 1.00 -13.79
N LEU A 282 -1.17 0.34 -13.20
CA LEU A 282 -1.30 -0.53 -12.02
C LEU A 282 -1.03 0.25 -10.72
N ARG A 283 -0.07 -0.20 -9.91
CA ARG A 283 0.47 0.58 -8.81
C ARG A 283 1.60 1.44 -9.35
N LYS A 284 1.60 2.75 -9.05
CA LYS A 284 2.65 3.68 -9.48
C LYS A 284 3.05 4.61 -8.34
N ASP A 285 4.35 4.73 -8.09
CA ASP A 285 4.92 5.74 -7.19
C ASP A 285 5.36 6.94 -8.03
N LEU A 286 4.75 8.11 -7.82
CA LEU A 286 5.13 9.37 -8.46
C LEU A 286 6.14 10.08 -7.56
N ASN A 287 7.38 10.20 -8.02
CA ASN A 287 8.45 10.94 -7.35
C ASN A 287 8.43 12.37 -7.87
N PHE A 288 8.07 13.31 -7.02
CA PHE A 288 8.02 14.74 -7.36
C PHE A 288 9.35 15.41 -7.02
N GLU A 289 9.89 16.15 -7.99
CA GLU A 289 11.03 17.05 -7.86
C GLU A 289 10.53 18.48 -8.11
N VAL A 290 10.58 19.32 -7.07
CA VAL A 290 9.96 20.65 -7.05
C VAL A 290 11.04 21.73 -7.03
N THR A 291 10.95 22.67 -7.96
CA THR A 291 11.73 23.90 -7.98
C THR A 291 10.80 25.08 -7.76
N TYR A 292 10.99 25.80 -6.65
CA TYR A 292 10.18 26.96 -6.28
C TYR A 292 10.65 28.23 -6.99
N GLN A 293 9.76 29.23 -7.07
CA GLN A 293 10.10 30.57 -7.53
C GLN A 293 11.01 31.28 -6.50
N ASP A 294 11.92 32.14 -6.98
CA ASP A 294 12.84 32.95 -6.15
C ASP A 294 12.15 34.16 -5.47
#